data_AF-A0A436B9V3-F1
#
_entry.id   AF-A0A436B9V3-F1
#
_cell.length_a   1.000
_cell.length_b   1.000
_cell.length_c   1.000
_cell.angle_alpha   90.00
_cell.angle_beta   90.00
_cell.angle_gamma   90.00
#
_symmetry.space_group_name_H-M   'P 1'
#
loop_
_entity.id
_entity.type
_entity.pdbx_description
1 polymer ?
#
loop_
_entity_poly.entity_id
_entity_poly.type
_entity_poly.pdbx_seq_one_letter_code
_entity_poly.pdbx_strand_id
1 'polypeptide(L)' 'LSGPLIAHDYPTLLGAAMRGVGLAQTPRPIAEAPIAEGKLEPVLDGIAATTPGVFLYHPGKRQVLPKLRAFIDHLKSAA' A
#
# COMPACT_ATOMS: atom_id res chain seq x y z
N LEU A 1 -3.47 9.68 28.82
CA LEU A 1 -2.70 8.59 28.19
C LEU A 1 -1.64 9.25 27.31
N SER A 2 -0.42 9.41 27.81
CA SER A 2 0.72 9.87 27.00
C SER A 2 1.64 8.69 26.77
N GLY A 3 1.87 8.35 25.51
CA GLY A 3 2.73 7.24 25.10
C GLY A 3 2.83 7.15 23.58
N PRO A 4 3.83 6.44 23.05
CA PRO A 4 3.98 6.24 21.62
C PRO A 4 2.79 5.45 21.06
N LEU A 5 2.30 5.85 19.88
CA LEU A 5 1.32 5.08 19.14
C LEU A 5 2.01 3.91 18.45
N ILE A 6 1.56 2.69 18.73
CA ILE A 6 2.00 1.47 18.05
C ILE A 6 0.76 0.82 17.43
N ALA A 7 0.78 0.65 16.12
CA ALA A 7 -0.30 0.02 15.35
C ALA A 7 0.28 -0.88 14.26
N HIS A 8 -0.51 -1.86 13.83
CA HIS A 8 -0.10 -2.88 12.85
C HIS A 8 -0.84 -2.76 11.51
N ASP A 9 -1.82 -1.88 11.40
CA ASP A 9 -2.62 -1.67 10.21
C ASP A 9 -2.39 -0.25 9.63
N TYR A 10 -2.35 -0.18 8.31
CA TYR A 10 -2.14 1.10 7.63
C TYR A 10 -3.24 2.14 7.83
N PRO A 11 -4.55 1.79 7.88
CA PRO A 11 -5.60 2.77 8.13
C PRO A 11 -5.41 3.52 9.46
N THR A 12 -5.04 2.83 10.53
CA THR A 12 -4.76 3.45 11.83
C THR A 12 -3.52 4.34 11.78
N LEU A 13 -2.44 3.89 11.14
CA LEU A 13 -1.21 4.68 10.99
C LEU A 13 -1.44 5.96 10.17
N LEU A 14 -2.14 5.85 9.03
CA LEU A 14 -2.49 7.01 8.20
C LEU A 14 -3.41 7.98 8.95
N GLY A 15 -4.44 7.46 9.64
CA GLY A 15 -5.35 8.28 10.44
C GLY A 15 -4.63 9.04 11.55
N ALA A 16 -3.60 8.44 12.15
CA ALA A 16 -2.76 9.10 13.15
C ALA A 16 -1.86 10.18 12.54
N ALA A 17 -1.22 9.91 11.41
CA ALA A 17 -0.41 10.89 10.69
C ALA A 17 -1.25 12.10 10.24
N MET A 18 -2.45 11.86 9.71
CA MET A 18 -3.40 12.92 9.32
C MET A 18 -3.88 13.77 10.50
N ARG A 19 -3.81 13.24 11.74
CA ARG A 19 -4.12 13.98 12.98
C ARG A 19 -2.90 14.66 13.60
N GLY A 20 -1.74 14.59 12.96
CA GLY A 20 -0.51 15.20 13.45
C GLY A 20 0.15 14.44 14.61
N VAL A 21 -0.17 13.17 14.81
CA VAL A 21 0.43 12.34 15.88
C VAL A 21 1.91 12.03 15.58
N GLY A 22 2.32 12.02 14.32
CA GLY A 22 3.70 11.78 13.90
C GLY A 22 3.81 11.39 12.42
N LEU A 23 4.92 10.72 12.07
CA LEU A 23 5.18 10.20 10.73
C LEU A 23 4.67 8.76 10.59
N ALA A 24 4.16 8.42 9.40
CA ALA A 24 3.77 7.06 9.05
C ALA A 24 4.57 6.57 7.84
N GLN A 25 5.21 5.41 7.98
CA GLN A 25 5.84 4.72 6.86
C GLN A 25 4.82 3.77 6.22
N THR A 26 4.42 4.07 4.99
CA THR A 26 3.40 3.30 4.26
C THR A 26 3.77 3.14 2.79
N PRO A 27 3.22 2.12 2.10
CA PRO A 27 3.25 2.07 0.64
C PRO A 27 2.64 3.35 0.04
N ARG A 28 3.24 3.89 -1.02
CA ARG A 28 2.73 5.11 -1.68
C ARG A 28 1.26 4.99 -2.13
N PRO A 29 0.79 3.89 -2.77
CA PRO A 29 -0.58 3.80 -3.28
C PRO A 29 -1.69 4.02 -2.24
N ILE A 30 -1.44 3.70 -0.97
CA ILE A 30 -2.44 3.87 0.09
C ILE A 30 -2.47 5.28 0.69
N ALA A 31 -1.40 6.05 0.49
CA ALA A 31 -1.30 7.44 0.93
C ALA A 31 -1.62 8.46 -0.19
N GLU A 32 -1.70 8.02 -1.45
CA GLU A 32 -1.95 8.87 -2.62
C GLU A 32 -3.16 9.81 -2.44
N ALA A 33 -4.31 9.28 -2.03
CA ALA A 33 -5.51 10.12 -1.89
C ALA A 33 -5.35 11.21 -0.80
N PRO A 34 -4.95 10.90 0.45
CA PRO A 34 -4.65 11.92 1.44
C PRO A 34 -3.56 12.93 1.02
N ILE A 35 -2.57 12.51 0.25
CA ILE A 35 -1.52 13.40 -0.28
C ILE A 35 -2.11 14.35 -1.33
N ALA A 36 -2.89 13.82 -2.29
CA ALA A 36 -3.54 14.62 -3.31
C ALA A 36 -4.54 15.63 -2.71
N GLU A 37 -5.17 15.28 -1.58
CA GLU A 37 -6.05 16.17 -0.82
C GLU A 37 -5.30 17.18 0.07
N GLY A 38 -3.96 17.14 0.11
CA GLY A 38 -3.13 18.01 0.94
C GLY A 38 -3.20 17.71 2.44
N LYS A 39 -3.76 16.55 2.83
CA LYS A 39 -3.87 16.12 4.23
C LYS A 39 -2.60 15.44 4.75
N LEU A 40 -1.76 14.95 3.84
CA LEU A 40 -0.45 14.39 4.12
C LEU A 40 0.59 14.97 3.17
N GLU A 41 1.82 15.08 3.65
CA GLU A 41 2.98 15.48 2.84
C GLU A 41 3.98 14.31 2.78
N PRO A 42 4.43 13.90 1.58
CA PRO A 42 5.49 12.91 1.47
C PRO A 42 6.81 13.50 1.96
N VAL A 43 7.47 12.77 2.86
CA VAL A 43 8.77 13.14 3.42
C VAL A 43 9.76 12.00 3.26
N LEU A 44 11.06 12.32 3.25
CA LEU A 44 12.15 11.34 3.17
C LEU A 44 12.17 10.51 1.87
N ASP A 45 11.54 10.98 0.79
CA ASP A 45 11.52 10.29 -0.51
C ASP A 45 12.94 9.96 -1.04
N GLY A 46 13.95 10.77 -0.70
CA GLY A 46 15.34 10.54 -1.10
C GLY A 46 16.04 9.33 -0.45
N ILE A 47 15.48 8.78 0.62
CA ILE A 47 16.00 7.58 1.32
C ILE A 47 14.97 6.45 1.41
N ALA A 48 13.83 6.60 0.74
CA ALA A 48 12.76 5.62 0.77
C ALA A 48 13.19 4.33 0.05
N ALA A 49 12.94 3.18 0.69
CA ALA A 49 13.21 1.89 0.07
C ALA A 49 12.25 1.66 -1.11
N THR A 50 12.81 1.47 -2.31
CA THR A 50 12.02 1.03 -3.46
C THR A 50 11.79 -0.47 -3.35
N THR A 51 10.53 -0.87 -3.29
CA THR A 51 10.13 -2.28 -3.31
C THR A 51 9.59 -2.63 -4.69
N PRO A 52 9.73 -3.88 -5.16
CA PRO A 52 9.30 -4.28 -6.50
C PRO A 52 7.77 -4.41 -6.65
N GLY A 53 7.00 -3.90 -5.68
CA GLY A 53 5.54 -3.86 -5.71
C GLY A 53 4.86 -5.13 -5.23
N VAL A 54 3.59 -5.27 -5.62
CA VAL A 54 2.72 -6.40 -5.24
C VAL A 54 2.75 -7.44 -6.36
N PHE A 55 2.83 -8.72 -5.98
CA PHE A 55 2.86 -9.83 -6.93
C PHE A 55 1.61 -10.70 -6.78
N LEU A 56 1.06 -11.13 -7.91
CA LEU A 56 0.06 -12.19 -7.95
C LEU A 56 0.76 -13.55 -8.01
N TYR A 57 0.71 -14.30 -6.91
CA TYR A 57 1.21 -15.67 -6.87
C TYR A 57 0.08 -16.68 -7.10
N HIS A 58 0.31 -17.61 -8.03
CA HIS A 58 -0.53 -18.80 -8.18
C HIS A 58 0.36 -20.04 -8.29
N PRO A 59 0.14 -21.08 -7.46
CA PRO A 59 0.86 -22.34 -7.63
C PRO A 59 0.34 -23.02 -8.90
N GLY A 60 1.19 -23.31 -9.88
CA GLY A 60 0.73 -23.98 -11.08
C GLY A 60 1.83 -24.73 -11.80
N LYS A 61 1.51 -25.94 -12.27
CA LYS A 61 2.25 -26.51 -13.42
C LYS A 61 1.39 -27.13 -14.52
N ARG A 62 0.08 -27.41 -14.36
CA ARG A 62 -0.63 -28.18 -15.42
C ARG A 62 -2.00 -27.69 -15.90
N GLN A 63 -2.82 -27.00 -15.10
CA GLN A 63 -4.17 -26.61 -15.52
C GLN A 63 -4.59 -25.31 -14.81
N VAL A 64 -4.29 -24.13 -15.38
CA VAL A 64 -4.92 -22.88 -14.89
C VAL A 64 -6.37 -22.91 -15.34
N LEU A 65 -7.30 -22.99 -14.37
CA LEU A 65 -8.74 -22.96 -14.66
C LEU A 65 -9.08 -21.71 -15.50
N PRO A 66 -9.97 -21.80 -16.51
CA PRO A 66 -10.31 -20.67 -17.37
C PRO A 66 -10.70 -19.40 -16.61
N LYS A 67 -11.39 -19.54 -15.47
CA LYS A 67 -11.75 -18.41 -14.59
C LYS A 67 -10.53 -17.72 -13.97
N LEU A 68 -9.52 -18.49 -13.52
CA LEU A 68 -8.29 -17.93 -12.96
C LEU A 68 -7.45 -17.26 -14.05
N ARG A 69 -7.41 -17.84 -15.26
CA ARG A 69 -6.76 -17.20 -16.41
C ARG A 69 -7.41 -15.85 -16.73
N ALA A 70 -8.74 -15.80 -16.84
CA ALA A 70 -9.47 -14.56 -17.08
C ALA A 70 -9.19 -13.51 -15.99
N PHE A 71 -9.11 -13.92 -14.72
CA PHE A 71 -8.74 -13.03 -13.61
C PHE A 71 -7.29 -12.51 -13.72
N ILE A 72 -6.33 -13.38 -14.01
CA ILE A 72 -4.92 -13.00 -14.22
C ILE A 72 -4.82 -12.03 -15.40
N ASP A 73 -5.48 -12.31 -16.51
CA ASP A 73 -5.45 -11.47 -17.71
C ASP A 73 -6.08 -10.10 -17.43
N HIS A 74 -7.19 -10.07 -16.69
CA HIS A 74 -7.81 -8.82 -16.24
C HIS A 74 -6.86 -7.98 -15.38
N LEU A 75 -6.23 -8.59 -14.37
CA LEU A 75 -5.27 -7.90 -13.50
C LEU A 75 -4.04 -7.39 -14.27
N LYS A 76 -3.56 -8.15 -15.28
CA LYS A 76 -2.45 -7.72 -16.14
C LYS A 76 -2.82 -6.56 -17.06
N SER A 77 -4.08 -6.48 -17.49
CA SER A 77 -4.56 -5.37 -18.34
C SER A 77 -4.83 -4.08 -17.58
N ALA A 78 -4.99 -4.17 -16.25
CA ALA A 78 -5.26 -3.04 -15.35
C ALA A 78 -3.97 -2.48 -14.71
N ALA A 79 -2.81 -3.08 -15.00
CA ALA A 79 -1.49 -2.60 -14.62
C ALA A 79 -0.89 -1.74 -15.73
#